data_AF-A0A7U2FC10-F1
#
_entry.id   AF-A0A7U2FC10-F1
#
_cell.length_a   1.000
_cell.length_b   1.000
_cell.length_c   1.000
_cell.angle_alpha   90.00
_cell.angle_beta   90.00
_cell.angle_gamma   90.00
#
_symmetry.space_group_name_H-M   'P 1'
#
loop_
_entity.id
_entity.type
_entity.pdbx_description
1 polymer ?
#
loop_
_entity_poly.entity_id
_entity_poly.type
_entity_poly.pdbx_seq_one_letter_code
_entity_poly.pdbx_strand_id
1 'polypeptide(L)'
;MPTLDVSELNVVIAVLGAFILAYGFISVKIKQLWYLGEALPAVMLGIILGPIAAKFLDAERWGSGVEGQQEAITLGMCRIVIGVQLVIAGFQLPAKYQQANWREMALCLLPVMTIMWLCTSLCILVVIPKMTFLTALVIGSCVTCTDPILSQAVAKGPFSDKFVPRALREIISSEAGANDGFGFPFLLLATYLIRHADLAGVRFKEGVSAAVEGAPHLLKRSGEAGIGRLGGGLPKAMEQWVVEGWLYIIAMAVAIGVIIGVGSLFAIKFGLRRKWIDSESLLLWPTAVGLFTIGVCGALGTDDLLACFVAGNVINWNGLYLEETEKRHDEVNSCVDVLLNFGGFMYIGTIFPWREFHMPDVTGITIGRLFILGFLIVLFRRIPAIFLTYKLMPRCVKGWKEALFMGYFGPIGIGAVFYVEHTRHLFPKAGEAMTEEEDHLTQAMGPVVYWLVLFSIIWHGLSIPALDAFYRYKGVQPIIEEEPAEIHVLSENDALPANAYGNPKRKSVIVHNRFSRPFSTGPGPELYRWHSDESVATLTTHAQSPGVEHKI
;
A
#
# COMPACT_ATOMS: atom_id res chain seq x y z
N MET A 1 -44.56 7.54 16.98
CA MET A 1 -44.44 8.46 15.83
C MET A 1 -43.06 8.26 15.23
N PRO A 2 -42.88 8.19 13.90
CA PRO A 2 -41.54 8.22 13.34
C PRO A 2 -40.88 9.54 13.73
N THR A 3 -39.73 9.45 14.40
CA THR A 3 -38.93 10.60 14.85
C THR A 3 -37.64 10.60 14.05
N LEU A 4 -37.23 11.78 13.57
CA LEU A 4 -35.98 11.95 12.85
C LEU A 4 -34.81 11.68 13.81
N ASP A 5 -34.19 10.50 13.70
CA ASP A 5 -33.03 10.13 14.49
C ASP A 5 -31.73 10.44 13.72
N VAL A 6 -31.19 11.63 13.97
CA VAL A 6 -29.90 12.07 13.42
C VAL A 6 -28.76 11.56 14.32
N SER A 7 -28.74 10.24 14.56
CA SER A 7 -27.65 9.61 15.29
C SER A 7 -26.35 9.65 14.47
N GLU A 8 -25.23 9.60 15.17
CA GLU A 8 -23.89 9.70 14.57
C GLU A 8 -23.65 8.57 13.56
N LEU A 9 -24.06 7.36 13.91
CA LEU A 9 -24.03 6.20 13.04
C LEU A 9 -24.85 6.44 11.76
N ASN A 10 -26.08 6.96 11.88
CA ASN A 10 -26.95 7.22 10.74
C ASN A 10 -26.35 8.26 9.79
N VAL A 11 -25.72 9.32 10.32
CA VAL A 11 -25.05 10.35 9.51
C VAL A 11 -23.85 9.77 8.78
N VAL A 12 -22.97 9.04 9.47
CA VAL A 12 -21.76 8.45 8.87
C VAL A 12 -22.13 7.46 7.77
N ILE A 13 -23.06 6.54 8.03
CA ILE A 13 -23.50 5.55 7.04
C ILE A 13 -24.19 6.24 5.85
N ALA A 14 -25.02 7.25 6.10
CA ALA A 14 -25.70 7.98 5.02
C ALA A 14 -24.71 8.73 4.13
N VAL A 15 -23.71 9.40 4.71
CA VAL A 15 -22.68 10.12 3.94
C VAL A 15 -21.78 9.15 3.16
N LEU A 16 -21.32 8.08 3.80
CA LEU A 16 -20.52 7.04 3.15
C LEU A 16 -21.30 6.40 1.99
N GLY A 17 -22.54 6.00 2.23
CA GLY A 17 -23.43 5.42 1.21
C GLY A 17 -23.69 6.39 0.07
N ALA A 18 -23.99 7.66 0.37
CA ALA A 18 -24.19 8.70 -0.65
C ALA A 18 -22.94 8.91 -1.51
N PHE A 19 -21.75 8.89 -0.90
CA PHE A 19 -20.48 8.98 -1.63
C PHE A 19 -20.28 7.79 -2.56
N ILE A 20 -20.47 6.56 -2.07
CA ILE A 20 -20.29 5.35 -2.88
C ILE A 20 -21.26 5.36 -4.07
N LEU A 21 -22.52 5.75 -3.85
CA LEU A 21 -23.52 5.87 -4.92
C LEU A 21 -23.13 6.94 -5.94
N ALA A 22 -22.73 8.13 -5.48
CA ALA A 22 -22.33 9.23 -6.35
C ALA A 22 -21.06 8.89 -7.15
N TYR A 23 -20.04 8.31 -6.49
CA TYR A 23 -18.82 7.85 -7.13
C TYR A 23 -19.13 6.76 -8.16
N GLY A 24 -19.93 5.76 -7.79
CA GLY A 24 -20.32 4.66 -8.68
C GLY A 24 -20.97 5.17 -9.96
N PHE A 25 -21.88 6.14 -9.85
CA PHE A 25 -22.59 6.74 -10.98
C PHE A 25 -21.67 7.40 -12.01
N ILE A 26 -20.55 7.97 -11.60
CA ILE A 26 -19.57 8.63 -12.50
C ILE A 26 -18.22 7.89 -12.59
N SER A 27 -18.15 6.66 -12.08
CA SER A 27 -16.91 5.91 -11.88
C SER A 27 -16.09 5.73 -13.15
N VAL A 28 -16.76 5.46 -14.29
CA VAL A 28 -16.12 5.35 -15.61
C VAL A 28 -15.42 6.66 -15.99
N LYS A 29 -16.03 7.82 -15.74
CA LYS A 29 -15.42 9.12 -16.03
C LYS A 29 -14.19 9.36 -15.14
N ILE A 30 -14.30 9.06 -13.85
CA ILE A 30 -13.19 9.24 -12.90
C ILE A 30 -12.00 8.34 -13.29
N LYS A 31 -12.25 7.03 -13.49
CA LYS A 31 -11.19 6.04 -13.70
C LYS A 31 -10.63 6.04 -15.13
N GLN A 32 -11.49 6.09 -16.15
CA GLN A 32 -11.07 5.92 -17.55
C GLN A 32 -10.79 7.23 -18.30
N LEU A 33 -11.52 8.31 -18.00
CA LEU A 33 -11.34 9.60 -18.68
C LEU A 33 -10.38 10.51 -17.92
N TRP A 34 -10.55 10.64 -16.61
CA TRP A 34 -9.73 11.52 -15.78
C TRP A 34 -8.50 10.81 -15.19
N TYR A 35 -8.43 9.48 -15.25
CA TYR A 35 -7.34 8.68 -14.67
C TYR A 35 -7.07 8.99 -13.19
N LEU A 36 -8.12 9.32 -12.45
CA LEU A 36 -8.06 9.59 -11.02
C LEU A 36 -8.26 8.27 -10.27
N GLY A 37 -7.32 7.96 -9.36
CA GLY A 37 -7.38 6.76 -8.53
C GLY A 37 -8.34 6.86 -7.35
N GLU A 38 -8.53 5.70 -6.71
CA GLU A 38 -9.34 5.40 -5.51
C GLU A 38 -9.24 6.45 -4.41
N ALA A 39 -7.97 6.64 -4.04
CA ALA A 39 -7.55 7.27 -2.82
C ALA A 39 -7.80 8.78 -2.80
N LEU A 40 -7.58 9.49 -3.90
CA LEU A 40 -7.64 10.96 -3.89
C LEU A 40 -9.07 11.47 -3.61
N PRO A 41 -10.13 11.02 -4.29
CA PRO A 41 -11.50 11.40 -3.95
C PRO A 41 -11.90 10.98 -2.53
N ALA A 42 -11.51 9.78 -2.10
CA ALA A 42 -11.83 9.25 -0.77
C ALA A 42 -11.18 10.08 0.34
N VAL A 43 -9.88 10.38 0.23
CA VAL A 43 -9.16 11.26 1.17
C VAL A 43 -9.79 12.65 1.17
N MET A 44 -10.06 13.24 0.01
CA MET A 44 -10.64 14.60 -0.06
C MET A 44 -11.99 14.66 0.63
N LEU A 45 -12.86 13.66 0.46
CA LEU A 45 -14.09 13.57 1.20
C LEU A 45 -13.83 13.40 2.70
N GLY A 46 -12.88 12.53 3.08
CA GLY A 46 -12.44 12.37 4.47
C GLY A 46 -11.98 13.68 5.10
N ILE A 47 -11.24 14.52 4.38
CA ILE A 47 -10.77 15.84 4.83
C ILE A 47 -11.95 16.81 5.02
N ILE A 48 -12.89 16.84 4.07
CA ILE A 48 -14.10 17.69 4.16
C ILE A 48 -14.96 17.26 5.34
N LEU A 49 -15.08 15.95 5.55
CA LEU A 49 -15.75 15.39 6.70
C LEU A 49 -14.90 15.56 7.96
N GLY A 50 -13.59 15.69 7.90
CA GLY A 50 -12.69 15.76 9.06
C GLY A 50 -13.15 16.70 10.18
N PRO A 51 -13.52 17.97 9.95
CA PRO A 51 -14.03 18.86 11.00
C PRO A 51 -15.42 18.49 11.55
N ILE A 52 -16.22 17.83 10.71
CA ILE A 52 -17.54 17.28 11.03
C ILE A 52 -17.29 16.01 11.86
N ALA A 53 -16.62 15.02 11.30
CA ALA A 53 -16.10 13.80 11.88
C ALA A 53 -15.28 14.02 13.16
N ALA A 54 -14.49 15.08 13.33
CA ALA A 54 -13.80 15.37 14.59
C ALA A 54 -14.77 15.74 15.74
N LYS A 55 -16.03 16.07 15.40
CA LYS A 55 -17.14 16.22 16.34
C LYS A 55 -18.06 14.98 16.39
N PHE A 56 -17.96 14.05 15.44
CA PHE A 56 -18.84 12.86 15.27
C PHE A 56 -18.13 11.49 15.46
N LEU A 57 -16.80 11.43 15.33
CA LEU A 57 -15.84 10.35 15.61
C LEU A 57 -15.11 10.66 16.92
N ASP A 58 -15.70 11.48 17.79
CA ASP A 58 -15.23 11.61 19.15
C ASP A 58 -15.40 10.23 19.80
N ALA A 59 -14.29 9.50 19.97
CA ALA A 59 -14.28 8.14 20.50
C ALA A 59 -14.93 8.08 21.90
N GLU A 60 -15.09 9.23 22.57
CA GLU A 60 -15.86 9.39 23.80
C GLU A 60 -17.35 8.98 23.66
N ARG A 61 -17.94 9.08 22.46
CA ARG A 61 -19.38 8.83 22.23
C ARG A 61 -19.73 7.43 21.74
N TRP A 62 -18.77 6.69 21.17
CA TRP A 62 -19.01 5.39 20.52
C TRP A 62 -18.85 4.16 21.44
N GLY A 63 -18.62 4.35 22.73
CA GLY A 63 -18.64 3.28 23.74
C GLY A 63 -17.49 3.40 24.72
N SER A 64 -17.81 3.39 26.03
CA SER A 64 -16.89 3.49 27.18
C SER A 64 -15.51 4.08 26.85
N GLY A 65 -15.48 5.38 26.57
CA GLY A 65 -14.28 6.10 26.16
C GLY A 65 -13.18 6.00 27.21
N VAL A 66 -12.12 5.27 26.88
CA VAL A 66 -10.84 5.34 27.56
C VAL A 66 -9.93 6.16 26.67
N GLU A 67 -9.27 7.20 27.19
CA GLU A 67 -8.31 8.01 26.44
C GLU A 67 -7.27 7.10 25.73
N GLY A 68 -7.10 7.27 24.40
CA GLY A 68 -6.09 6.54 23.60
C GLY A 68 -6.60 5.43 22.67
N GLN A 69 -7.91 5.21 22.51
CA GLN A 69 -8.44 4.16 21.61
C GLN A 69 -8.23 4.42 20.10
N GLN A 70 -8.07 5.68 19.69
CA GLN A 70 -7.94 6.03 18.27
C GLN A 70 -6.73 5.38 17.60
N GLU A 71 -5.59 5.26 18.30
CA GLU A 71 -4.38 4.61 17.78
C GLU A 71 -4.63 3.12 17.49
N ALA A 72 -5.28 2.42 18.42
CA ALA A 72 -5.62 1.00 18.27
C ALA A 72 -6.63 0.75 17.14
N ILE A 73 -7.64 1.64 17.00
CA ILE A 73 -8.63 1.58 15.91
C ILE A 73 -7.95 1.83 14.56
N THR A 74 -7.09 2.85 14.49
CA THR A 74 -6.34 3.19 13.29
C THR A 74 -5.44 2.03 12.86
N LEU A 75 -4.69 1.46 13.80
CA LEU A 75 -3.84 0.30 13.55
C LEU A 75 -4.66 -0.90 13.05
N GLY A 76 -5.76 -1.24 13.73
CA GLY A 76 -6.63 -2.35 13.34
C GLY A 76 -7.25 -2.17 11.95
N MET A 77 -7.69 -0.96 11.63
CA MET A 77 -8.25 -0.65 10.31
C MET A 77 -7.18 -0.75 9.21
N CYS A 78 -6.00 -0.16 9.41
CA CYS A 78 -4.90 -0.25 8.45
C CYS A 78 -4.50 -1.70 8.18
N ARG A 79 -4.43 -2.53 9.23
CA ARG A 79 -4.12 -3.97 9.11
C ARG A 79 -5.11 -4.71 8.22
N ILE A 80 -6.41 -4.44 8.39
CA ILE A 80 -7.47 -5.07 7.57
C ILE A 80 -7.38 -4.61 6.11
N VAL A 81 -7.31 -3.29 5.89
CA VAL A 81 -7.28 -2.71 4.55
C VAL A 81 -6.05 -3.20 3.77
N ILE A 82 -4.86 -3.11 4.37
CA ILE A 82 -3.61 -3.51 3.71
C ILE A 82 -3.56 -5.04 3.57
N GLY A 83 -3.81 -5.79 4.64
CA GLY A 83 -3.62 -7.24 4.62
C GLY A 83 -4.51 -7.96 3.61
N VAL A 84 -5.80 -7.59 3.48
CA VAL A 84 -6.69 -8.16 2.45
C VAL A 84 -6.17 -7.85 1.04
N GLN A 85 -5.78 -6.60 0.80
CA GLN A 85 -5.27 -6.18 -0.51
C GLN A 85 -3.93 -6.81 -0.87
N LEU A 86 -3.09 -7.11 0.12
CA LEU A 86 -1.84 -7.83 -0.08
C LEU A 86 -2.07 -9.28 -0.50
N VAL A 87 -3.10 -9.96 0.03
CA VAL A 87 -3.50 -11.28 -0.48
C VAL A 87 -3.96 -11.18 -1.93
N ILE A 88 -4.80 -10.17 -2.24
CA ILE A 88 -5.34 -9.94 -3.59
C ILE A 88 -4.20 -9.66 -4.59
N ALA A 89 -3.28 -8.77 -4.23
CA ALA A 89 -2.10 -8.47 -5.03
C ALA A 89 -1.23 -9.71 -5.26
N GLY A 90 -1.09 -10.57 -4.24
CA GLY A 90 -0.30 -11.79 -4.30
C GLY A 90 -0.85 -12.84 -5.28
N PHE A 91 -2.15 -13.14 -5.25
CA PHE A 91 -2.71 -14.20 -6.12
C PHE A 91 -2.84 -13.76 -7.58
N GLN A 92 -2.98 -12.46 -7.83
CA GLN A 92 -3.10 -11.90 -9.19
C GLN A 92 -1.76 -11.89 -9.96
N LEU A 93 -0.63 -12.11 -9.26
CA LEU A 93 0.66 -12.32 -9.91
C LEU A 93 0.70 -13.69 -10.63
N PRO A 94 1.53 -13.82 -11.69
CA PRO A 94 1.71 -15.10 -12.38
C PRO A 94 2.12 -16.24 -11.43
N ALA A 95 1.74 -17.47 -11.78
CA ALA A 95 2.10 -18.64 -10.98
C ALA A 95 3.63 -18.72 -10.77
N LYS A 96 4.06 -18.94 -9.53
CA LYS A 96 5.48 -19.01 -9.13
C LYS A 96 6.30 -17.76 -9.48
N TYR A 97 5.66 -16.59 -9.59
CA TYR A 97 6.34 -15.33 -9.92
C TYR A 97 7.56 -15.06 -9.02
N GLN A 98 7.40 -15.22 -7.71
CA GLN A 98 8.48 -15.01 -6.73
C GLN A 98 9.67 -15.94 -6.97
N GLN A 99 9.43 -17.18 -7.41
CA GLN A 99 10.49 -18.12 -7.75
C GLN A 99 11.19 -17.73 -9.07
N ALA A 100 10.45 -17.24 -10.06
CA ALA A 100 10.99 -16.86 -11.36
C ALA A 100 11.85 -15.58 -11.30
N ASN A 101 11.44 -14.61 -10.48
CA ASN A 101 12.03 -13.27 -10.38
C ASN A 101 12.64 -12.98 -9.01
N TRP A 102 13.12 -14.02 -8.31
CA TRP A 102 13.65 -13.89 -6.95
C TRP A 102 14.86 -12.94 -6.85
N ARG A 103 15.66 -12.81 -7.91
CA ARG A 103 16.83 -11.93 -7.94
C ARG A 103 16.41 -10.46 -7.98
N GLU A 104 15.45 -10.16 -8.85
CA GLU A 104 14.89 -8.82 -9.01
C GLU A 104 14.14 -8.39 -7.74
N MET A 105 13.39 -9.31 -7.13
CA MET A 105 12.75 -9.09 -5.82
C MET A 105 13.77 -8.87 -4.71
N ALA A 106 14.82 -9.68 -4.61
CA ALA A 106 15.89 -9.48 -3.62
C ALA A 106 16.59 -8.12 -3.80
N LEU A 107 16.82 -7.69 -5.04
CA LEU A 107 17.36 -6.35 -5.34
C LEU A 107 16.41 -5.22 -4.92
N CYS A 108 15.10 -5.39 -5.12
CA CYS A 108 14.11 -4.41 -4.69
C CYS A 108 14.02 -4.32 -3.16
N LEU A 109 13.92 -5.46 -2.49
CA LEU A 109 13.64 -5.51 -1.04
C LEU A 109 14.87 -5.26 -0.16
N LEU A 110 16.08 -5.48 -0.67
CA LEU A 110 17.31 -5.30 0.10
C LEU A 110 18.03 -4.00 -0.28
N PRO A 111 18.83 -3.91 -1.37
CA PRO A 111 19.62 -2.71 -1.64
C PRO A 111 18.76 -1.51 -2.01
N VAL A 112 17.70 -1.67 -2.81
CA VAL A 112 16.85 -0.53 -3.22
C VAL A 112 16.12 0.06 -2.01
N MET A 113 15.44 -0.76 -1.21
CA MET A 113 14.81 -0.30 0.04
C MET A 113 15.82 0.31 1.02
N THR A 114 17.03 -0.24 1.14
CA THR A 114 18.08 0.35 2.01
C THR A 114 18.48 1.74 1.54
N ILE A 115 18.71 1.93 0.24
CA ILE A 115 19.05 3.24 -0.32
C ILE A 115 17.87 4.21 -0.14
N MET A 116 16.64 3.77 -0.40
CA MET A 116 15.44 4.56 -0.18
C MET A 116 15.32 5.04 1.27
N TRP A 117 15.55 4.14 2.22
CA TRP A 117 15.51 4.43 3.65
C TRP A 117 16.56 5.48 4.04
N LEU A 118 17.82 5.31 3.61
CA LEU A 118 18.91 6.24 3.91
C LEU A 118 18.69 7.61 3.26
N CYS A 119 18.28 7.65 1.99
CA CYS A 119 17.97 8.90 1.28
C CYS A 119 16.81 9.65 1.93
N THR A 120 15.75 8.93 2.33
CA THR A 120 14.59 9.52 3.01
C THR A 120 14.98 10.08 4.37
N SER A 121 15.74 9.32 5.15
CA SER A 121 16.24 9.74 6.46
C SER A 121 17.15 10.98 6.35
N LEU A 122 18.00 11.04 5.31
CA LEU A 122 18.81 12.22 5.03
C LEU A 122 17.97 13.45 4.67
N CYS A 123 16.91 13.28 3.86
CA CYS A 123 15.99 14.37 3.55
C CYS A 123 15.28 14.90 4.81
N ILE A 124 14.85 14.00 5.69
CA ILE A 124 14.23 14.36 6.98
C ILE A 124 15.24 15.12 7.86
N LEU A 125 16.47 14.61 7.98
CA LEU A 125 17.53 15.22 8.78
C LEU A 125 17.88 16.65 8.32
N VAL A 126 17.91 16.88 7.00
CA VAL A 126 18.25 18.19 6.43
C VAL A 126 17.13 19.21 6.62
N VAL A 127 15.86 18.78 6.57
CA VAL A 127 14.71 19.69 6.55
C VAL A 127 14.12 19.93 7.93
N ILE A 128 14.03 18.89 8.77
CA ILE A 128 13.40 18.95 10.09
C ILE A 128 14.48 19.26 11.13
N PRO A 129 14.41 20.40 11.84
CA PRO A 129 15.43 20.77 12.81
C PRO A 129 15.35 19.90 14.06
N LYS A 130 16.40 19.96 14.89
CA LYS A 130 16.48 19.24 16.18
C LYS A 130 16.37 17.70 16.07
N MET A 131 16.53 17.16 14.85
CA MET A 131 16.62 15.72 14.60
C MET A 131 18.07 15.26 14.66
N THR A 132 18.28 14.10 15.27
CA THR A 132 19.52 13.32 15.15
C THR A 132 19.43 12.40 13.94
N PHE A 133 20.57 11.85 13.49
CA PHE A 133 20.55 10.88 12.41
C PHE A 133 19.72 9.64 12.76
N LEU A 134 19.80 9.16 14.01
CA LEU A 134 19.03 7.98 14.45
C LEU A 134 17.52 8.24 14.48
N THR A 135 17.08 9.39 15.00
CA THR A 135 15.65 9.76 14.99
C THR A 135 15.12 9.93 13.57
N ALA A 136 15.93 10.50 12.67
CA ALA A 136 15.59 10.57 11.26
C ALA A 136 15.51 9.18 10.59
N LEU A 137 16.33 8.21 11.00
CA LEU A 137 16.23 6.81 10.55
C LEU A 137 14.92 6.14 10.97
N VAL A 138 14.42 6.44 12.18
CA VAL A 138 13.12 5.92 12.64
C VAL A 138 11.99 6.51 11.80
N ILE A 139 11.88 7.84 11.70
CA ILE A 139 10.83 8.47 10.87
C ILE A 139 10.97 8.02 9.42
N GLY A 140 12.19 7.92 8.91
CA GLY A 140 12.48 7.44 7.56
C GLY A 140 11.99 6.02 7.32
N SER A 141 12.12 5.13 8.31
CA SER A 141 11.64 3.75 8.19
C SER A 141 10.11 3.67 8.02
N CYS A 142 9.35 4.56 8.68
CA CYS A 142 7.90 4.62 8.54
C CYS A 142 7.43 4.99 7.14
N VAL A 143 8.27 5.65 6.34
CA VAL A 143 7.95 6.07 4.96
C VAL A 143 8.81 5.39 3.90
N THR A 144 9.63 4.41 4.28
CA THR A 144 10.44 3.64 3.31
C THR A 144 9.55 2.80 2.42
N CYS A 145 8.48 2.20 2.96
CA CYS A 145 7.60 1.31 2.22
C CYS A 145 6.74 2.08 1.20
N THR A 146 6.52 1.45 0.04
CA THR A 146 5.68 1.99 -1.02
C THR A 146 4.29 1.40 -0.87
N ASP A 147 3.27 2.25 -0.89
CA ASP A 147 1.89 1.84 -0.66
C ASP A 147 1.38 0.88 -1.74
N PRO A 148 0.89 -0.32 -1.36
CA PRO A 148 0.39 -1.31 -2.32
C PRO A 148 -0.86 -0.81 -3.05
N ILE A 149 -1.68 0.02 -2.43
CA ILE A 149 -2.96 0.45 -2.99
C ILE A 149 -2.76 1.46 -4.11
N LEU A 150 -2.02 2.53 -3.80
CA LEU A 150 -1.65 3.58 -4.75
C LEU A 150 -0.76 3.02 -5.86
N SER A 151 0.14 2.09 -5.52
CA SER A 151 0.97 1.41 -6.53
C SER A 151 0.14 0.51 -7.43
N GLN A 152 -0.91 -0.14 -6.90
CA GLN A 152 -1.82 -0.94 -7.71
C GLN A 152 -2.64 -0.08 -8.67
N ALA A 153 -3.05 1.14 -8.30
CA ALA A 153 -3.69 2.06 -9.25
C ALA A 153 -2.75 2.41 -10.44
N VAL A 154 -1.43 2.40 -10.22
CA VAL A 154 -0.40 2.60 -11.26
C VAL A 154 -0.03 1.29 -11.97
N ALA A 155 -0.18 0.12 -11.34
CA ALA A 155 0.15 -1.16 -11.95
C ALA A 155 -1.05 -1.78 -12.71
N LYS A 156 -2.28 -1.50 -12.27
CA LYS A 156 -3.54 -2.11 -12.69
C LYS A 156 -4.55 -0.99 -12.88
N GLY A 157 -4.60 -0.44 -14.09
CA GLY A 157 -5.53 0.66 -14.38
C GLY A 157 -5.52 1.07 -15.85
N PRO A 158 -6.52 1.85 -16.29
CA PRO A 158 -6.73 2.18 -17.70
C PRO A 158 -5.53 2.87 -18.38
N PHE A 159 -4.75 3.62 -17.61
CA PHE A 159 -3.51 4.25 -18.11
C PHE A 159 -2.41 3.20 -18.34
N SER A 160 -2.24 2.32 -17.36
CA SER A 160 -1.17 1.32 -17.32
C SER A 160 -1.38 0.23 -18.35
N ASP A 161 -2.64 -0.14 -18.60
CA ASP A 161 -3.02 -1.04 -19.68
C ASP A 161 -2.64 -0.49 -21.06
N LYS A 162 -2.67 0.84 -21.24
CA LYS A 162 -2.25 1.48 -22.49
C LYS A 162 -0.74 1.64 -22.62
N PHE A 163 -0.05 2.11 -21.57
CA PHE A 163 1.28 2.69 -21.74
C PHE A 163 2.40 2.03 -20.94
N VAL A 164 2.09 1.13 -20.01
CA VAL A 164 3.10 0.56 -19.10
C VAL A 164 3.33 -0.91 -19.45
N PRO A 165 4.57 -1.32 -19.78
CA PRO A 165 4.87 -2.71 -20.12
C PRO A 165 4.50 -3.67 -18.99
N ARG A 166 3.97 -4.84 -19.34
CA ARG A 166 3.52 -5.85 -18.38
C ARG A 166 4.57 -6.22 -17.33
N ALA A 167 5.79 -6.55 -17.74
CA ALA A 167 6.86 -6.95 -16.83
C ALA A 167 7.18 -5.86 -15.78
N LEU A 168 7.03 -4.58 -16.16
CA LEU A 168 7.21 -3.43 -15.27
C LEU A 168 6.07 -3.32 -14.25
N ARG A 169 4.82 -3.58 -14.66
CA ARG A 169 3.67 -3.58 -13.76
C ARG A 169 3.73 -4.74 -12.76
N GLU A 170 4.12 -5.92 -13.22
CA GLU A 170 4.25 -7.12 -12.37
C GLU A 170 5.31 -6.91 -11.30
N ILE A 171 6.49 -6.35 -11.64
CA ILE A 171 7.54 -6.07 -10.65
C ILE A 171 7.09 -4.98 -9.66
N ILE A 172 6.44 -3.91 -10.12
CA ILE A 172 5.92 -2.84 -9.25
C ILE A 172 4.88 -3.40 -8.28
N SER A 173 3.94 -4.22 -8.77
CA SER A 173 2.91 -4.83 -7.91
C SER A 173 3.51 -5.84 -6.93
N SER A 174 4.54 -6.59 -7.33
CA SER A 174 5.20 -7.57 -6.47
C SER A 174 6.07 -6.89 -5.40
N GLU A 175 6.79 -5.83 -5.77
CA GLU A 175 7.61 -5.04 -4.85
C GLU A 175 6.72 -4.30 -3.84
N ALA A 176 5.65 -3.64 -4.28
CA ALA A 176 4.69 -2.97 -3.40
C ALA A 176 3.90 -3.95 -2.51
N GLY A 177 3.80 -5.22 -2.90
CA GLY A 177 3.16 -6.24 -2.07
C GLY A 177 4.06 -6.78 -0.96
N ALA A 178 5.38 -6.86 -1.20
CA ALA A 178 6.33 -7.41 -0.24
C ALA A 178 6.97 -6.35 0.67
N ASN A 179 7.12 -5.12 0.20
CA ASN A 179 7.85 -4.06 0.91
C ASN A 179 7.20 -3.64 2.24
N ASP A 180 5.87 -3.63 2.32
CA ASP A 180 5.11 -3.21 3.51
C ASP A 180 5.38 -4.15 4.69
N GLY A 181 5.64 -5.43 4.44
CA GLY A 181 6.14 -6.35 5.46
C GLY A 181 7.66 -6.28 5.67
N PHE A 182 8.43 -6.14 4.58
CA PHE A 182 9.90 -6.03 4.67
C PHE A 182 10.42 -4.71 5.27
N GLY A 183 9.56 -3.75 5.60
CA GLY A 183 9.93 -2.52 6.30
C GLY A 183 10.30 -2.72 7.77
N PHE A 184 9.78 -3.76 8.44
CA PHE A 184 10.01 -4.02 9.86
C PHE A 184 11.51 -4.13 10.23
N PRO A 185 12.36 -4.89 9.51
CA PRO A 185 13.79 -4.91 9.76
C PRO A 185 14.45 -3.53 9.80
N PHE A 186 14.01 -2.58 8.97
CA PHE A 186 14.57 -1.22 8.96
C PHE A 186 14.11 -0.41 10.18
N LEU A 187 12.82 -0.49 10.52
CA LEU A 187 12.26 0.15 11.71
C LEU A 187 12.91 -0.39 13.00
N LEU A 188 13.00 -1.72 13.11
CA LEU A 188 13.57 -2.38 14.28
C LEU A 188 15.06 -2.08 14.42
N LEU A 189 15.83 -2.06 13.32
CA LEU A 189 17.23 -1.66 13.37
C LEU A 189 17.37 -0.22 13.90
N ALA A 190 16.63 0.73 13.33
CA ALA A 190 16.66 2.13 13.77
C ALA A 190 16.29 2.26 15.25
N THR A 191 15.23 1.56 15.65
CA THR A 191 14.71 1.59 17.02
C THR A 191 15.69 0.98 18.01
N TYR A 192 16.24 -0.22 17.74
CA TYR A 192 17.21 -0.85 18.63
C TYR A 192 18.51 -0.05 18.71
N LEU A 193 18.96 0.57 17.62
CA LEU A 193 20.12 1.46 17.68
C LEU A 193 19.89 2.66 18.61
N ILE A 194 18.70 3.26 18.63
CA ILE A 194 18.36 4.33 19.60
C ILE A 194 18.29 3.78 21.02
N ARG A 195 17.63 2.64 21.20
CA ARG A 195 17.32 2.07 22.52
C ARG A 195 18.56 1.51 23.23
N HIS A 196 19.53 0.98 22.49
CA HIS A 196 20.76 0.42 23.05
C HIS A 196 21.98 1.33 22.86
N ALA A 197 21.80 2.56 22.36
CA ALA A 197 22.86 3.56 22.32
C ALA A 197 23.40 3.84 23.73
N ASP A 198 24.72 4.04 23.84
CA ASP A 198 25.36 4.38 25.10
C ASP A 198 24.80 5.71 25.64
N LEU A 199 24.59 5.76 26.96
CA LEU A 199 24.06 6.94 27.67
C LEU A 199 25.06 8.10 27.72
N ALA A 200 26.31 7.90 27.28
CA ALA A 200 27.34 8.92 27.29
C ALA A 200 27.03 10.05 26.29
N GLY A 201 26.71 11.24 26.81
CA GLY A 201 26.43 12.44 26.00
C GLY A 201 24.96 12.69 25.66
N VAL A 202 24.03 11.90 26.23
CA VAL A 202 22.58 12.09 26.08
C VAL A 202 22.10 13.29 26.90
N ARG A 203 21.34 14.20 26.27
CA ARG A 203 20.64 15.29 26.96
C ARG A 203 19.30 14.80 27.51
N PHE A 204 19.22 14.74 28.83
CA PHE A 204 17.96 14.53 29.55
C PHE A 204 17.23 15.86 29.74
N LYS A 205 15.89 15.83 29.78
CA LYS A 205 15.08 17.01 30.08
C LYS A 205 15.42 17.57 31.48
N GLU A 206 15.36 18.89 31.63
CA GLU A 206 15.58 19.56 32.92
C GLU A 206 14.63 18.98 34.00
N GLY A 207 15.19 18.57 35.14
CA GLY A 207 14.48 17.87 36.23
C GLY A 207 14.61 16.34 36.20
N VAL A 208 14.76 15.72 35.03
CA VAL A 208 15.01 14.27 34.90
C VAL A 208 16.48 13.94 35.21
N SER A 209 17.43 14.81 34.86
CA SER A 209 18.85 14.62 35.17
C SER A 209 19.12 14.47 36.67
N ALA A 210 18.47 15.28 37.52
CA ALA A 210 18.57 15.20 38.97
C ALA A 210 17.85 13.97 39.54
N ALA A 211 16.76 13.53 38.92
CA ALA A 211 16.04 12.31 39.29
C ALA A 211 16.78 11.03 38.85
N VAL A 212 17.50 11.04 37.73
CA VAL A 212 18.29 9.91 37.24
C VAL A 212 19.54 9.68 38.10
N GLU A 213 20.17 10.74 38.61
CA GLU A 213 21.26 10.64 39.59
C GLU A 213 20.78 10.16 40.97
N GLY A 214 19.55 10.52 41.38
CA GLY A 214 18.96 10.13 42.68
C GLY A 214 18.13 8.84 42.69
N ALA A 215 17.68 8.35 41.52
CA ALA A 215 16.70 7.26 41.40
C ALA A 215 16.92 6.38 40.14
N PRO A 216 17.98 5.56 40.09
CA PRO A 216 18.27 4.65 38.96
C PRO A 216 17.19 3.59 38.69
N HIS A 217 16.24 3.43 39.60
CA HIS A 217 15.08 2.53 39.48
C HIS A 217 14.02 3.03 38.48
N LEU A 218 13.99 4.33 38.14
CA LEU A 218 13.07 4.85 37.11
C LEU A 218 13.46 4.38 35.70
N LEU A 219 14.75 4.39 35.37
CA LEU A 219 15.31 3.77 34.16
C LEU A 219 15.09 2.26 34.14
N LYS A 220 15.15 1.61 35.31
CA LYS A 220 14.90 0.17 35.45
C LYS A 220 13.43 -0.18 35.22
N ARG A 221 12.48 0.66 35.65
CA ARG A 221 11.04 0.46 35.46
C ARG A 221 10.58 0.73 34.02
N SER A 222 11.13 1.73 33.34
CA SER A 222 10.93 1.91 31.89
C SER A 222 11.57 0.76 31.09
N GLY A 223 12.72 0.26 31.57
CA GLY A 223 13.37 -0.94 31.04
C GLY A 223 12.56 -2.23 31.23
N GLU A 224 11.91 -2.41 32.38
CA GLU A 224 11.00 -3.54 32.68
C GLU A 224 9.71 -3.48 31.86
N ALA A 225 9.21 -2.28 31.54
CA ALA A 225 8.09 -2.08 30.62
C ALA A 225 8.49 -2.21 29.13
N GLY A 226 9.79 -2.30 28.83
CA GLY A 226 10.28 -2.40 27.46
C GLY A 226 10.01 -1.15 26.62
N ILE A 227 10.00 0.04 27.20
CA ILE A 227 9.75 1.31 26.50
C ILE A 227 10.93 2.28 26.72
N GLY A 228 11.45 2.86 25.63
CA GLY A 228 12.60 3.81 25.67
C GLY A 228 13.97 3.12 25.71
N ARG A 229 15.00 3.87 26.13
CA ARG A 229 16.41 3.39 26.21
C ARG A 229 16.62 2.27 27.23
N LEU A 230 17.16 1.14 26.76
CA LEU A 230 17.42 -0.09 27.51
C LEU A 230 18.93 -0.31 27.83
N GLY A 231 19.85 0.33 27.09
CA GLY A 231 21.30 0.10 27.22
C GLY A 231 21.75 -1.28 26.73
N GLY A 232 23.05 -1.57 26.73
CA GLY A 232 23.62 -2.85 26.26
C GLY A 232 24.46 -2.78 24.98
N GLY A 233 24.57 -1.59 24.37
CA GLY A 233 25.48 -1.30 23.28
C GLY A 233 25.10 -1.94 21.93
N LEU A 234 25.93 -1.69 20.92
CA LEU A 234 25.74 -2.18 19.56
C LEU A 234 25.57 -3.71 19.45
N PRO A 235 26.33 -4.56 20.17
CA PRO A 235 26.18 -6.01 20.05
C PRO A 235 24.77 -6.49 20.41
N LYS A 236 24.16 -5.91 21.47
CA LYS A 236 22.80 -6.29 21.88
C LYS A 236 21.75 -5.84 20.87
N ALA A 237 21.91 -4.63 20.33
CA ALA A 237 21.05 -4.12 19.26
C ALA A 237 21.06 -5.03 18.02
N MET A 238 22.25 -5.49 17.61
CA MET A 238 22.41 -6.37 16.45
C MET A 238 21.86 -7.78 16.71
N GLU A 239 22.06 -8.31 17.93
CA GLU A 239 21.48 -9.60 18.34
C GLU A 239 19.95 -9.56 18.24
N GLN A 240 19.31 -8.56 18.83
CA GLN A 240 17.84 -8.42 18.79
C GLN A 240 17.34 -8.14 17.39
N TRP A 241 18.05 -7.34 16.60
CA TRP A 241 17.68 -7.11 15.21
C TRP A 241 17.66 -8.40 14.38
N VAL A 242 18.63 -9.29 14.57
CA VAL A 242 18.66 -10.58 13.87
C VAL A 242 17.58 -11.53 14.39
N VAL A 243 17.46 -11.67 15.71
CA VAL A 243 16.53 -12.63 16.31
C VAL A 243 15.08 -12.18 16.19
N GLU A 244 14.76 -10.97 16.66
CA GLU A 244 13.40 -10.43 16.62
C GLU A 244 13.05 -10.00 15.18
N GLY A 245 13.89 -9.22 14.52
CA GLY A 245 13.58 -8.71 13.17
C GLY A 245 13.57 -9.78 12.08
N TRP A 246 14.67 -10.51 11.90
CA TRP A 246 14.77 -11.44 10.77
C TRP A 246 14.14 -12.81 11.04
N LEU A 247 14.37 -13.40 12.22
CA LEU A 247 13.85 -14.74 12.51
C LEU A 247 12.38 -14.71 12.96
N TYR A 248 12.03 -13.86 13.93
CA TYR A 248 10.69 -13.86 14.51
C TYR A 248 9.67 -13.09 13.68
N ILE A 249 10.01 -11.90 13.17
CA ILE A 249 9.09 -11.10 12.37
C ILE A 249 9.05 -11.60 10.92
N ILE A 250 10.19 -11.66 10.21
CA ILE A 250 10.20 -12.02 8.79
C ILE A 250 10.04 -13.53 8.55
N ALA A 251 10.92 -14.37 9.09
CA ALA A 251 10.92 -15.80 8.74
C ALA A 251 9.66 -16.53 9.25
N MET A 252 9.15 -16.17 10.42
CA MET A 252 7.90 -16.73 10.94
C MET A 252 6.68 -16.30 10.12
N ALA A 253 6.58 -15.02 9.73
CA ALA A 253 5.51 -14.53 8.86
C ALA A 253 5.50 -15.24 7.50
N VAL A 254 6.67 -15.43 6.89
CA VAL A 254 6.80 -16.20 5.64
C VAL A 254 6.35 -17.65 5.86
N ALA A 255 6.77 -18.29 6.95
CA ALA A 255 6.36 -19.67 7.26
C ALA A 255 4.84 -19.81 7.43
N ILE A 256 4.21 -18.90 8.18
CA ILE A 256 2.76 -18.86 8.39
C ILE A 256 2.03 -18.64 7.05
N GLY A 257 2.47 -17.65 6.26
CA GLY A 257 1.89 -17.37 4.95
C GLY A 257 1.99 -18.57 4.01
N VAL A 258 3.12 -19.28 3.99
CA VAL A 258 3.29 -20.52 3.20
C VAL A 258 2.35 -21.60 3.71
N ILE A 259 2.24 -21.82 5.02
CA ILE A 259 1.36 -22.86 5.60
C ILE A 259 -0.10 -22.59 5.23
N ILE A 260 -0.59 -21.36 5.46
CA ILE A 260 -1.97 -20.97 5.15
C ILE A 260 -2.24 -21.03 3.65
N GLY A 261 -1.29 -20.55 2.83
CA GLY A 261 -1.41 -20.55 1.38
C GLY A 261 -1.43 -21.96 0.79
N VAL A 262 -0.55 -22.86 1.25
CA VAL A 262 -0.50 -24.27 0.84
C VAL A 262 -1.78 -24.98 1.27
N GLY A 263 -2.22 -24.77 2.52
CA GLY A 263 -3.47 -25.32 3.03
C GLY A 263 -4.66 -24.91 2.16
N SER A 264 -4.75 -23.62 1.83
CA SER A 264 -5.76 -23.05 0.93
C SER A 264 -5.70 -23.66 -0.47
N LEU A 265 -4.51 -23.75 -1.08
CA LEU A 265 -4.31 -24.35 -2.40
C LEU A 265 -4.85 -25.79 -2.45
N PHE A 266 -4.56 -26.60 -1.43
CA PHE A 266 -5.07 -27.97 -1.35
C PHE A 266 -6.57 -28.02 -1.09
N ALA A 267 -7.09 -27.18 -0.19
CA ALA A 267 -8.50 -27.11 0.14
C ALA A 267 -9.35 -26.72 -1.08
N ILE A 268 -8.94 -25.68 -1.82
CA ILE A 268 -9.59 -25.22 -3.05
C ILE A 268 -9.56 -26.33 -4.10
N LYS A 269 -8.38 -26.91 -4.37
CA LYS A 269 -8.25 -27.99 -5.36
C LYS A 269 -9.12 -29.21 -5.01
N PHE A 270 -9.22 -29.55 -3.73
CA PHE A 270 -10.06 -30.65 -3.26
C PHE A 270 -11.55 -30.31 -3.39
N GLY A 271 -11.96 -29.13 -2.94
CA GLY A 271 -13.34 -28.65 -2.99
C GLY A 271 -13.86 -28.51 -4.42
N LEU A 272 -13.05 -27.98 -5.34
CA LEU A 272 -13.39 -27.87 -6.75
C LEU A 272 -13.58 -29.22 -7.42
N ARG A 273 -12.69 -30.19 -7.16
CA ARG A 273 -12.83 -31.57 -7.70
C ARG A 273 -14.10 -32.26 -7.25
N ARG A 274 -14.55 -31.97 -6.03
CA ARG A 274 -15.79 -32.52 -5.48
C ARG A 274 -17.02 -31.64 -5.74
N LYS A 275 -16.86 -30.49 -6.40
CA LYS A 275 -17.90 -29.48 -6.62
C LYS A 275 -18.55 -29.00 -5.31
N TRP A 276 -17.73 -28.81 -4.27
CA TRP A 276 -18.19 -28.35 -2.95
C TRP A 276 -18.17 -26.83 -2.79
N ILE A 277 -17.42 -26.12 -3.64
CA ILE A 277 -17.23 -24.67 -3.55
C ILE A 277 -17.97 -24.02 -4.73
N ASP A 278 -18.98 -23.23 -4.40
CA ASP A 278 -19.71 -22.34 -5.29
C ASP A 278 -18.84 -21.16 -5.77
N SER A 279 -19.37 -20.33 -6.67
CA SER A 279 -18.61 -19.23 -7.25
C SER A 279 -18.31 -18.14 -6.23
N GLU A 280 -19.32 -17.72 -5.49
CA GLU A 280 -19.26 -16.64 -4.51
C GLU A 280 -18.24 -16.96 -3.40
N SER A 281 -18.31 -18.18 -2.85
CA SER A 281 -17.35 -18.63 -1.83
C SER A 281 -15.92 -18.73 -2.36
N LEU A 282 -15.70 -19.12 -3.63
CA LEU A 282 -14.37 -19.16 -4.22
C LEU A 282 -13.78 -17.75 -4.39
N LEU A 283 -14.60 -16.81 -4.86
CA LEU A 283 -14.15 -15.43 -5.09
C LEU A 283 -13.91 -14.68 -3.78
N LEU A 284 -14.65 -14.99 -2.70
CA LEU A 284 -14.42 -14.44 -1.36
C LEU A 284 -13.20 -15.05 -0.63
N TRP A 285 -12.64 -16.15 -1.13
CA TRP A 285 -11.53 -16.87 -0.50
C TRP A 285 -10.31 -15.99 -0.14
N PRO A 286 -9.83 -15.05 -0.98
CA PRO A 286 -8.67 -14.22 -0.68
C PRO A 286 -8.95 -13.28 0.49
N THR A 287 -10.16 -12.70 0.54
CA THR A 287 -10.60 -11.86 1.65
C THR A 287 -10.63 -12.66 2.95
N ALA A 288 -11.17 -13.88 2.92
CA ALA A 288 -11.20 -14.76 4.08
C ALA A 288 -9.78 -15.15 4.56
N VAL A 289 -8.88 -15.47 3.63
CA VAL A 289 -7.47 -15.76 3.95
C VAL A 289 -6.77 -14.55 4.54
N GLY A 290 -7.01 -13.35 4.02
CA GLY A 290 -6.46 -12.10 4.57
C GLY A 290 -6.87 -11.90 6.02
N LEU A 291 -8.18 -11.91 6.29
CA LEU A 291 -8.72 -11.76 7.65
C LEU A 291 -8.20 -12.86 8.61
N PHE A 292 -8.17 -14.11 8.16
CA PHE A 292 -7.67 -15.23 8.96
C PHE A 292 -6.17 -15.06 9.28
N THR A 293 -5.36 -14.68 8.28
CA THR A 293 -3.91 -14.51 8.44
C THR A 293 -3.59 -13.34 9.37
N ILE A 294 -4.30 -12.21 9.23
CA ILE A 294 -4.20 -11.07 10.16
C ILE A 294 -4.53 -11.48 11.59
N GLY A 295 -5.59 -12.26 11.79
CA GLY A 295 -5.98 -12.76 13.11
C GLY A 295 -4.92 -13.67 13.73
N VAL A 296 -4.40 -14.64 12.96
CA VAL A 296 -3.37 -15.58 13.42
C VAL A 296 -2.06 -14.87 13.72
N CYS A 297 -1.55 -14.05 12.79
CA CYS A 297 -0.30 -13.30 12.98
C CYS A 297 -0.42 -12.28 14.12
N GLY A 298 -1.59 -11.64 14.27
CA GLY A 298 -1.88 -10.75 15.38
C GLY A 298 -1.86 -11.46 16.74
N ALA A 299 -2.39 -12.68 16.82
CA ALA A 299 -2.33 -13.49 18.05
C ALA A 299 -0.91 -13.96 18.38
N LEU A 300 -0.09 -14.21 17.36
CA LEU A 300 1.31 -14.61 17.51
C LEU A 300 2.26 -13.41 17.66
N GLY A 301 1.80 -12.18 17.44
CA GLY A 301 2.65 -10.99 17.49
C GLY A 301 3.73 -10.94 16.40
N THR A 302 3.44 -11.42 15.20
CA THR A 302 4.35 -11.39 14.04
C THR A 302 3.79 -10.54 12.91
N ASP A 303 4.57 -10.35 11.84
CA ASP A 303 4.17 -9.57 10.68
C ASP A 303 3.01 -10.24 9.93
N ASP A 304 1.86 -9.59 9.95
CA ASP A 304 0.67 -10.02 9.22
C ASP A 304 0.65 -9.56 7.77
N LEU A 305 1.28 -8.43 7.43
CA LEU A 305 1.31 -7.88 6.07
C LEU A 305 2.12 -8.81 5.15
N LEU A 306 3.33 -9.19 5.57
CA LEU A 306 4.15 -10.13 4.80
C LEU A 306 3.48 -11.50 4.68
N ALA A 307 2.89 -12.00 5.78
CA ALA A 307 2.21 -13.29 5.79
C ALA A 307 1.02 -13.30 4.81
N CYS A 308 0.24 -12.21 4.75
CA CYS A 308 -0.86 -12.04 3.80
C CYS A 308 -0.36 -12.07 2.35
N PHE A 309 0.68 -11.29 2.02
CA PHE A 309 1.24 -11.29 0.67
C PHE A 309 1.75 -12.67 0.27
N VAL A 310 2.51 -13.34 1.15
CA VAL A 310 3.03 -14.69 0.91
C VAL A 310 1.89 -15.69 0.73
N ALA A 311 0.84 -15.64 1.56
CA ALA A 311 -0.33 -16.51 1.44
C ALA A 311 -1.02 -16.32 0.07
N GLY A 312 -1.22 -15.07 -0.38
CA GLY A 312 -1.78 -14.77 -1.69
C GLY A 312 -0.97 -15.36 -2.85
N ASN A 313 0.35 -15.19 -2.83
CA ASN A 313 1.25 -15.76 -3.84
C ASN A 313 1.20 -17.31 -3.86
N VAL A 314 1.15 -17.93 -2.67
CA VAL A 314 1.19 -19.39 -2.53
C VAL A 314 -0.14 -20.04 -2.89
N ILE A 315 -1.29 -19.37 -2.66
CA ILE A 315 -2.61 -19.86 -3.12
C ILE A 315 -2.61 -20.10 -4.63
N ASN A 316 -1.97 -19.20 -5.39
CA ASN A 316 -1.87 -19.30 -6.84
C ASN A 316 -0.58 -20.02 -7.33
N TRP A 317 0.12 -20.76 -6.47
CA TRP A 317 1.43 -21.34 -6.83
C TRP A 317 1.37 -22.34 -8.01
N ASN A 318 0.23 -23.01 -8.18
CA ASN A 318 -0.02 -23.94 -9.29
C ASN A 318 -0.80 -23.29 -10.45
N GLY A 319 -1.15 -22.00 -10.37
CA GLY A 319 -1.94 -21.27 -11.36
C GLY A 319 -3.44 -21.56 -11.37
N LEU A 320 -3.90 -22.55 -10.58
CA LEU A 320 -5.30 -23.01 -10.61
C LEU A 320 -6.27 -21.94 -10.10
N TYR A 321 -5.89 -21.24 -9.03
CA TYR A 321 -6.77 -20.26 -8.42
C TYR A 321 -7.05 -19.10 -9.37
N LEU A 322 -5.99 -18.50 -9.94
CA LEU A 322 -6.12 -17.40 -10.89
C LEU A 322 -6.92 -17.84 -12.13
N GLU A 323 -6.66 -19.04 -12.65
CA GLU A 323 -7.41 -19.57 -13.79
C GLU A 323 -8.93 -19.69 -13.50
N GLU A 324 -9.30 -20.24 -12.35
CA GLU A 324 -10.70 -20.37 -11.96
C GLU A 324 -11.37 -19.00 -11.71
N THR A 325 -10.67 -18.06 -11.08
CA THR A 325 -11.18 -16.70 -10.88
C THR A 325 -11.42 -15.97 -12.19
N GLU A 326 -10.56 -16.17 -13.19
CA GLU A 326 -10.73 -15.56 -14.51
C GLU A 326 -11.90 -16.18 -15.27
N LYS A 327 -12.06 -17.51 -15.22
CA LYS A 327 -13.20 -18.22 -15.84
C LYS A 327 -14.54 -17.83 -15.23
N ARG A 328 -14.55 -17.47 -13.95
CA ARG A 328 -15.76 -17.06 -13.22
C ARG A 328 -16.01 -15.56 -13.26
N HIS A 329 -15.19 -14.78 -13.97
CA HIS A 329 -15.27 -13.33 -14.02
C HIS A 329 -15.27 -12.71 -12.62
N ASP A 330 -14.14 -12.80 -11.94
CA ASP A 330 -13.97 -12.25 -10.59
C ASP A 330 -14.19 -10.73 -10.53
N GLU A 331 -15.40 -10.35 -10.10
CA GLU A 331 -15.75 -8.97 -9.76
C GLU A 331 -15.80 -8.74 -8.25
N VAL A 332 -15.80 -9.80 -7.44
CA VAL A 332 -15.95 -9.71 -5.98
C VAL A 332 -14.70 -9.11 -5.35
N ASN A 333 -13.51 -9.59 -5.72
CA ASN A 333 -12.27 -9.01 -5.17
C ASN A 333 -12.12 -7.53 -5.55
N SER A 334 -12.48 -7.16 -6.79
CA SER A 334 -12.52 -5.76 -7.24
C SER A 334 -13.49 -4.91 -6.42
N CYS A 335 -14.67 -5.42 -6.08
CA CYS A 335 -15.63 -4.72 -5.22
C CYS A 335 -15.12 -4.54 -3.78
N VAL A 336 -14.49 -5.59 -3.23
CA VAL A 336 -13.88 -5.53 -1.89
C VAL A 336 -12.75 -4.52 -1.85
N ASP A 337 -11.88 -4.50 -2.87
CA ASP A 337 -10.79 -3.53 -3.00
C ASP A 337 -11.32 -2.09 -2.96
N VAL A 338 -12.32 -1.77 -3.79
CA VAL A 338 -12.94 -0.43 -3.83
C VAL A 338 -13.51 -0.04 -2.45
N LEU A 339 -14.22 -0.96 -1.81
CA LEU A 339 -14.85 -0.72 -0.51
C LEU A 339 -13.80 -0.44 0.58
N LEU A 340 -12.74 -1.25 0.64
CA LEU A 340 -11.65 -1.08 1.60
C LEU A 340 -10.85 0.20 1.31
N ASN A 341 -10.63 0.54 0.04
CA ASN A 341 -9.98 1.79 -0.36
C ASN A 341 -10.76 3.01 0.10
N PHE A 342 -12.07 3.04 -0.18
CA PHE A 342 -12.92 4.15 0.27
C PHE A 342 -12.95 4.27 1.79
N GLY A 343 -13.18 3.16 2.49
CA GLY A 343 -13.20 3.16 3.95
C GLY A 343 -11.87 3.64 4.54
N GLY A 344 -10.75 3.05 4.11
CA GLY A 344 -9.43 3.33 4.64
C GLY A 344 -8.96 4.76 4.36
N PHE A 345 -9.02 5.21 3.11
CA PHE A 345 -8.58 6.56 2.75
C PHE A 345 -9.50 7.66 3.26
N MET A 346 -10.82 7.41 3.30
CA MET A 346 -11.74 8.38 3.91
C MET A 346 -11.47 8.52 5.40
N TYR A 347 -11.27 7.41 6.13
CA TYR A 347 -10.88 7.46 7.54
C TYR A 347 -9.56 8.22 7.74
N ILE A 348 -8.51 7.93 6.96
CA ILE A 348 -7.24 8.67 7.02
C ILE A 348 -7.47 10.17 6.82
N GLY A 349 -8.30 10.53 5.84
CA GLY A 349 -8.66 11.93 5.58
C GLY A 349 -9.27 12.64 6.79
N THR A 350 -10.03 11.92 7.64
CA THR A 350 -10.65 12.49 8.83
C THR A 350 -9.68 12.72 9.98
N ILE A 351 -8.58 11.96 10.06
CA ILE A 351 -7.66 11.96 11.21
C ILE A 351 -6.38 12.78 10.99
N PHE A 352 -6.25 13.50 9.88
CA PHE A 352 -5.06 14.31 9.62
C PHE A 352 -4.81 15.35 10.74
N PRO A 353 -3.60 15.40 11.33
CA PRO A 353 -3.29 16.27 12.47
C PRO A 353 -2.99 17.71 12.00
N TRP A 354 -4.01 18.42 11.53
CA TRP A 354 -3.87 19.76 10.94
C TRP A 354 -3.17 20.78 11.84
N ARG A 355 -3.35 20.67 13.17
CA ARG A 355 -2.71 21.55 14.15
C ARG A 355 -1.21 21.29 14.29
N GLU A 356 -0.76 20.06 14.05
CA GLU A 356 0.62 19.64 14.23
C GLU A 356 1.49 19.96 12.99
N PHE A 357 0.89 20.25 11.84
CA PHE A 357 1.64 20.62 10.63
C PHE A 357 2.33 21.99 10.71
N HIS A 358 2.02 22.79 11.73
CA HIS A 358 2.65 24.08 11.96
C HIS A 358 3.00 24.28 13.44
N MET A 359 4.15 23.74 13.86
CA MET A 359 4.67 23.83 15.23
C MET A 359 6.10 24.40 15.25
N PRO A 360 6.29 25.69 14.90
CA PRO A 360 7.62 26.30 14.84
C PRO A 360 8.34 26.36 16.18
N ASP A 361 7.60 26.54 17.29
CA ASP A 361 8.20 26.74 18.61
C ASP A 361 8.62 25.41 19.27
N VAL A 362 7.85 24.36 19.03
CA VAL A 362 8.06 23.03 19.64
C VAL A 362 9.07 22.23 18.82
N THR A 363 8.66 21.76 17.64
CA THR A 363 9.46 20.89 16.77
C THR A 363 10.24 21.66 15.70
N GLY A 364 9.94 22.94 15.48
CA GLY A 364 10.49 23.71 14.36
C GLY A 364 9.91 23.32 13.00
N ILE A 365 8.83 22.53 13.00
CA ILE A 365 8.12 22.12 11.78
C ILE A 365 7.29 23.30 11.28
N THR A 366 7.47 23.62 10.01
CA THR A 366 6.64 24.62 9.30
C THR A 366 6.11 24.00 8.02
N ILE A 367 4.97 24.51 7.56
CA ILE A 367 4.34 24.07 6.30
C ILE A 367 5.31 24.18 5.12
N GLY A 368 6.12 25.25 5.06
CA GLY A 368 7.14 25.42 4.02
C GLY A 368 8.20 24.31 4.03
N ARG A 369 8.70 23.93 5.21
CA ARG A 369 9.61 22.80 5.37
C ARG A 369 8.96 21.49 4.95
N LEU A 370 7.71 21.26 5.31
CA LEU A 370 6.98 20.06 4.93
C LEU A 370 6.78 19.95 3.41
N PHE A 371 6.52 21.05 2.70
CA PHE A 371 6.50 21.05 1.22
C PHE A 371 7.86 20.73 0.63
N ILE A 372 8.93 21.38 1.11
CA ILE A 372 10.31 21.10 0.67
C ILE A 372 10.63 19.62 0.86
N LEU A 373 10.29 19.06 2.02
CA LEU A 373 10.46 17.65 2.31
C LEU A 373 9.70 16.78 1.30
N GLY A 374 8.42 17.07 1.03
CA GLY A 374 7.63 16.35 0.03
C GLY A 374 8.30 16.30 -1.35
N PHE A 375 8.79 17.45 -1.84
CA PHE A 375 9.50 17.52 -3.12
C PHE A 375 10.83 16.76 -3.10
N LEU A 376 11.62 16.89 -2.02
CA LEU A 376 12.87 16.15 -1.88
C LEU A 376 12.63 14.63 -1.86
N ILE A 377 11.57 14.17 -1.19
CA ILE A 377 11.21 12.75 -1.16
C ILE A 377 10.85 12.25 -2.56
N VAL A 378 10.01 12.97 -3.32
CA VAL A 378 9.67 12.56 -4.71
C VAL A 378 10.93 12.45 -5.59
N LEU A 379 11.89 13.36 -5.42
CA LEU A 379 13.09 13.41 -6.27
C LEU A 379 14.19 12.42 -5.84
N PHE A 380 14.42 12.28 -4.53
CA PHE A 380 15.62 11.61 -4.01
C PHE A 380 15.36 10.29 -3.30
N ARG A 381 14.12 9.97 -2.90
CA ARG A 381 13.84 8.70 -2.21
C ARG A 381 14.09 7.51 -3.12
N ARG A 382 13.42 7.48 -4.28
CA ARG A 382 13.32 6.25 -5.07
C ARG A 382 14.04 6.31 -6.41
N ILE A 383 14.02 7.46 -7.09
CA ILE A 383 14.69 7.64 -8.39
C ILE A 383 16.20 7.26 -8.31
N PRO A 384 17.00 7.77 -7.36
CA PRO A 384 18.42 7.41 -7.29
C PRO A 384 18.65 5.92 -7.04
N ALA A 385 17.83 5.30 -6.17
CA ALA A 385 17.94 3.89 -5.82
C ALA A 385 17.68 2.97 -7.03
N ILE A 386 16.66 3.27 -7.83
CA ILE A 386 16.36 2.51 -9.05
C ILE A 386 17.40 2.78 -10.13
N PHE A 387 17.85 4.02 -10.32
CA PHE A 387 18.88 4.32 -11.32
C PHE A 387 20.24 3.65 -11.03
N LEU A 388 20.55 3.40 -9.76
CA LEU A 388 21.76 2.68 -9.38
C LEU A 388 21.66 1.17 -9.68
N THR A 389 20.44 0.60 -9.60
CA THR A 389 20.24 -0.86 -9.63
C THR A 389 19.55 -1.40 -10.90
N TYR A 390 18.91 -0.57 -11.72
CA TYR A 390 18.05 -1.03 -12.83
C TYR A 390 18.79 -1.92 -13.84
N LYS A 391 20.10 -1.69 -14.07
CA LYS A 391 20.92 -2.53 -14.97
C LYS A 391 21.08 -3.97 -14.47
N LEU A 392 20.83 -4.22 -13.19
CA LEU A 392 20.85 -5.55 -12.56
C LEU A 392 19.51 -6.29 -12.70
N MET A 393 18.45 -5.62 -13.18
CA MET A 393 17.10 -6.17 -13.38
C MET A 393 16.65 -6.17 -14.84
N PRO A 394 17.44 -6.71 -15.80
CA PRO A 394 17.17 -6.59 -17.24
C PRO A 394 15.91 -7.33 -17.69
N ARG A 395 15.38 -8.27 -16.89
CA ARG A 395 14.13 -8.99 -17.18
C ARG A 395 12.89 -8.11 -17.03
N CYS A 396 12.93 -7.18 -16.08
CA CYS A 396 11.78 -6.35 -15.71
C CYS A 396 11.90 -4.91 -16.20
N VAL A 397 13.13 -4.38 -16.28
CA VAL A 397 13.42 -3.00 -16.68
C VAL A 397 14.41 -3.00 -17.84
N LYS A 398 13.94 -2.67 -19.05
CA LYS A 398 14.73 -2.71 -20.29
C LYS A 398 15.53 -1.43 -20.54
N GLY A 399 15.09 -0.30 -20.01
CA GLY A 399 15.69 1.00 -20.32
C GLY A 399 15.54 2.06 -19.24
N TRP A 400 16.25 3.18 -19.41
CA TRP A 400 16.26 4.28 -18.43
C TRP A 400 14.89 4.95 -18.28
N LYS A 401 14.04 4.94 -19.32
CA LYS A 401 12.67 5.48 -19.26
C LYS A 401 11.78 4.65 -18.33
N GLU A 402 11.88 3.32 -18.43
CA GLU A 402 11.18 2.39 -17.53
C GLU A 402 11.73 2.48 -16.11
N ALA A 403 13.05 2.65 -15.95
CA ALA A 403 13.68 2.88 -14.65
C ALA A 403 13.20 4.19 -14.01
N LEU A 404 13.09 5.28 -14.79
CA LEU A 404 12.54 6.55 -14.31
C LEU A 404 11.06 6.41 -13.94
N PHE A 405 10.27 5.69 -14.73
CA PHE A 405 8.86 5.43 -14.43
C PHE A 405 8.72 4.66 -13.10
N MET A 406 9.43 3.54 -12.94
CA MET A 406 9.44 2.75 -11.71
C MET A 406 9.95 3.56 -10.52
N GLY A 407 10.99 4.36 -10.72
CA GLY A 407 11.58 5.21 -9.70
C GLY A 407 10.67 6.36 -9.26
N TYR A 408 9.90 6.92 -10.19
CA TYR A 408 8.96 8.02 -9.92
C TYR A 408 7.72 7.53 -9.18
N PHE A 409 7.13 6.41 -9.60
CA PHE A 409 5.90 5.89 -9.01
C PHE A 409 6.17 5.05 -7.76
N GLY A 410 6.62 5.72 -6.69
CA GLY A 410 6.78 5.17 -5.35
C GLY A 410 5.90 5.86 -4.29
N PRO A 411 4.57 5.80 -4.42
CA PRO A 411 3.67 6.51 -3.52
C PRO A 411 3.80 6.02 -2.06
N ILE A 412 3.71 6.97 -1.13
CA ILE A 412 3.51 6.76 0.30
C ILE A 412 2.01 6.85 0.59
N GLY A 413 1.47 5.93 1.40
CA GLY A 413 0.03 5.81 1.65
C GLY A 413 -0.28 5.22 3.03
N ILE A 414 -1.31 4.37 3.11
CA ILE A 414 -1.84 3.83 4.36
C ILE A 414 -0.80 2.97 5.11
N GLY A 415 0.12 2.31 4.37
CA GLY A 415 1.23 1.57 4.97
C GLY A 415 2.07 2.44 5.91
N ALA A 416 2.35 3.69 5.55
CA ALA A 416 3.13 4.58 6.41
C ALA A 416 2.39 4.96 7.70
N VAL A 417 1.07 5.08 7.65
CA VAL A 417 0.23 5.31 8.85
C VAL A 417 0.29 4.09 9.78
N PHE A 418 0.19 2.88 9.22
CA PHE A 418 0.39 1.65 9.99
C PHE A 418 1.74 1.63 10.74
N TYR A 419 2.83 2.00 10.06
CA TYR A 419 4.16 2.06 10.67
C TYR A 419 4.25 3.13 11.77
N VAL A 420 3.60 4.29 11.63
CA VAL A 420 3.56 5.32 12.68
C VAL A 420 2.87 4.80 13.93
N GLU A 421 1.69 4.20 13.79
CA GLU A 421 0.95 3.68 14.95
C GLU A 421 1.71 2.51 15.60
N HIS A 422 2.33 1.63 14.81
CA HIS A 422 3.20 0.58 15.34
C HIS A 422 4.40 1.15 16.11
N THR A 423 5.04 2.20 15.57
CA THR A 423 6.20 2.85 16.19
C THR A 423 5.84 3.57 17.48
N ARG A 424 4.64 4.16 17.58
CA ARG A 424 4.15 4.79 18.81
C ARG A 424 4.12 3.84 20.01
N HIS A 425 3.89 2.55 19.79
CA HIS A 425 3.94 1.55 20.87
C HIS A 425 5.37 1.22 21.34
N LEU A 426 6.40 1.57 20.57
CA LEU A 426 7.81 1.30 20.87
C LEU A 426 8.48 2.43 21.67
N PHE A 427 7.90 3.64 21.66
CA PHE A 427 8.43 4.84 22.30
C PHE A 427 7.44 5.39 23.34
N PRO A 428 7.91 6.21 24.31
CA PRO A 428 7.02 6.92 25.22
C PRO A 428 6.03 7.83 24.48
N LYS A 429 4.89 8.16 25.11
CA LYS A 429 3.97 9.16 24.55
C LYS A 429 4.66 10.53 24.45
N ALA A 430 4.21 11.35 23.50
CA ALA A 430 4.74 12.69 23.29
C ALA A 430 4.66 13.50 24.60
N GLY A 431 5.77 14.10 25.02
CA GLY A 431 5.88 14.84 26.29
C GLY A 431 6.34 13.98 27.48
N GLU A 432 6.12 12.66 27.46
CA GLU A 432 6.51 11.73 28.52
C GLU A 432 7.92 11.15 28.34
N ALA A 433 8.56 11.42 27.20
CA ALA A 433 9.91 10.96 26.92
C ALA A 433 10.95 11.58 27.88
N MET A 434 11.85 10.73 28.38
CA MET A 434 12.89 11.09 29.35
C MET A 434 14.06 11.88 28.71
N THR A 435 14.28 11.66 27.41
CA THR A 435 15.36 12.30 26.65
C THR A 435 14.79 13.32 25.67
N GLU A 436 15.53 14.41 25.43
CA GLU A 436 15.12 15.42 24.44
C GLU A 436 15.04 14.83 23.03
N GLU A 437 15.89 13.85 22.73
CA GLU A 437 15.94 13.15 21.44
C GLU A 437 14.68 12.31 21.18
N GLU A 438 14.23 11.50 22.14
CA GLU A 438 12.99 10.71 22.01
C GLU A 438 11.74 11.61 22.00
N ASP A 439 11.77 12.75 22.70
CA ASP A 439 10.66 13.71 22.71
C ASP A 439 10.50 14.41 21.37
N HIS A 440 11.61 14.89 20.78
CA HIS A 440 11.57 15.46 19.45
C HIS A 440 11.12 14.44 18.40
N LEU A 441 11.58 13.18 18.50
CA LEU A 441 11.16 12.10 17.61
C LEU A 441 9.64 11.88 17.67
N THR A 442 9.09 11.69 18.86
CA THR A 442 7.66 11.37 19.06
C THR A 442 6.75 12.51 18.63
N GLN A 443 7.18 13.77 18.82
CA GLN A 443 6.45 14.96 18.38
C GLN A 443 6.57 15.22 16.86
N ALA A 444 7.67 14.83 16.22
CA ALA A 444 7.88 15.07 14.79
C ALA A 444 7.32 13.94 13.90
N MET A 445 7.32 12.70 14.39
CA MET A 445 6.95 11.51 13.61
C MET A 445 5.55 11.60 13.00
N GLY A 446 4.54 11.92 13.81
CA GLY A 446 3.16 12.10 13.35
C GLY A 446 3.03 13.13 12.22
N PRO A 447 3.31 14.43 12.46
CA PRO A 447 3.10 15.46 11.45
C PRO A 447 3.95 15.25 10.19
N VAL A 448 5.18 14.73 10.30
CA VAL A 448 6.04 14.48 9.12
C VAL A 448 5.46 13.36 8.25
N VAL A 449 5.11 12.22 8.85
CA VAL A 449 4.63 11.07 8.06
C VAL A 449 3.25 11.32 7.48
N TYR A 450 2.30 11.84 8.28
CA TYR A 450 0.96 12.17 7.78
C TYR A 450 1.00 13.23 6.68
N TRP A 451 1.90 14.22 6.78
CA TRP A 451 2.09 15.17 5.68
C TRP A 451 2.63 14.50 4.42
N LEU A 452 3.62 13.62 4.54
CA LEU A 452 4.17 12.89 3.40
C LEU A 452 3.13 11.98 2.73
N VAL A 453 2.25 11.35 3.51
CA VAL A 453 1.09 10.60 3.00
C VAL A 453 0.14 11.52 2.22
N LEU A 454 -0.27 12.65 2.81
CA LEU A 454 -1.15 13.62 2.14
C LEU A 454 -0.53 14.15 0.84
N PHE A 455 0.73 14.59 0.90
CA PHE A 455 1.46 15.11 -0.24
C PHE A 455 1.60 14.05 -1.34
N SER A 456 1.95 12.82 -0.99
CA SER A 456 2.07 11.69 -1.91
C SER A 456 0.77 11.35 -2.61
N ILE A 457 -0.34 11.25 -1.88
CA ILE A 457 -1.67 10.93 -2.44
C ILE A 457 -2.09 11.98 -3.47
N ILE A 458 -1.90 13.27 -3.16
CA ILE A 458 -2.20 14.36 -4.08
C ILE A 458 -1.25 14.35 -5.27
N TRP A 459 0.07 14.30 -5.01
CA TRP A 459 1.10 14.40 -6.04
C TRP A 459 1.03 13.25 -7.04
N HIS A 460 1.04 12.01 -6.55
CA HIS A 460 0.96 10.83 -7.41
C HIS A 460 -0.43 10.66 -8.04
N GLY A 461 -1.51 10.96 -7.30
CA GLY A 461 -2.87 10.91 -7.81
C GLY A 461 -3.12 11.86 -8.99
N LEU A 462 -2.50 13.04 -9.00
CA LEU A 462 -2.57 14.00 -10.11
C LEU A 462 -1.52 13.77 -11.20
N SER A 463 -0.44 13.06 -10.90
CA SER A 463 0.63 12.81 -11.86
C SER A 463 0.24 11.90 -13.02
N ILE A 464 -0.65 10.91 -12.81
CA ILE A 464 -1.14 10.03 -13.88
C ILE A 464 -1.99 10.81 -14.91
N PRO A 465 -3.01 11.61 -14.50
CA PRO A 465 -3.73 12.49 -15.42
C PRO A 465 -2.81 13.44 -16.20
N ALA A 466 -1.82 14.03 -15.51
CA ALA A 466 -0.85 14.93 -16.15
C ALA A 466 0.03 14.20 -17.19
N LEU A 467 0.46 12.98 -16.87
CA LEU A 467 1.26 12.15 -17.77
C LEU A 467 0.45 11.69 -18.98
N ASP A 468 -0.83 11.32 -18.81
CA ASP A 468 -1.74 11.02 -19.91
C ASP A 468 -1.93 12.23 -20.84
N ALA A 469 -2.19 13.41 -20.28
CA ALA A 469 -2.31 14.64 -21.07
C ALA A 469 -1.03 14.91 -21.90
N PHE A 470 0.15 14.69 -21.30
CA PHE A 470 1.42 14.81 -22.00
C PHE A 470 1.60 13.74 -23.09
N TYR A 471 1.22 12.48 -22.84
CA TYR A 471 1.31 11.39 -23.83
C TYR A 471 0.37 11.59 -25.01
N ARG A 472 -0.85 12.09 -24.76
CA ARG A 472 -1.79 12.50 -25.81
C ARG A 472 -1.23 13.63 -26.65
N TYR A 473 -0.66 14.66 -26.02
CA TYR A 473 0.01 15.77 -26.72
C TYR A 473 1.17 15.29 -27.59
N LYS A 474 1.93 14.29 -27.14
CA LYS A 474 3.05 13.70 -27.88
C LYS A 474 2.65 12.61 -28.88
N GLY A 475 1.37 12.21 -28.93
CA GLY A 475 0.90 11.13 -29.81
C GLY A 475 1.54 9.77 -29.51
N VAL A 476 1.85 9.48 -28.23
CA VAL A 476 2.41 8.18 -27.83
C VAL A 476 1.38 7.09 -28.09
N GLN A 477 1.78 6.06 -28.84
CA GLN A 477 0.90 4.95 -29.18
C GLN A 477 0.76 3.97 -27.99
N PRO A 478 -0.43 3.41 -27.75
CA PRO A 478 -0.61 2.32 -26.79
C PRO A 478 0.23 1.09 -27.13
N ILE A 479 0.57 0.30 -26.12
CA ILE A 479 1.26 -0.98 -26.26
C ILE A 479 0.29 -1.99 -26.86
N ILE A 480 0.72 -2.58 -27.97
CA ILE A 480 0.02 -3.66 -28.69
C ILE A 480 0.88 -4.92 -28.55
N GLU A 481 0.37 -5.93 -27.86
CA GLU A 481 1.03 -7.24 -27.74
C GLU A 481 0.82 -8.10 -29.00
N GLU A 482 1.80 -8.97 -29.31
CA GLU A 482 1.75 -9.91 -30.44
C GLU A 482 0.65 -10.99 -30.25
N GLU A 483 0.35 -11.35 -29.00
CA GLU A 483 -0.70 -12.31 -28.62
C GLU A 483 -1.67 -11.67 -27.61
N PRO A 484 -2.70 -10.95 -28.08
CA PRO A 484 -3.73 -10.38 -27.22
C PRO A 484 -4.74 -11.43 -26.74
N ALA A 485 -5.42 -11.13 -25.63
CA ALA A 485 -6.48 -11.99 -25.11
C ALA A 485 -7.83 -11.59 -25.70
N GLU A 486 -8.60 -12.56 -26.19
CA GLU A 486 -9.98 -12.36 -26.64
C GLU A 486 -10.93 -12.68 -25.48
N ILE A 487 -11.69 -11.69 -25.01
CA ILE A 487 -12.69 -11.84 -23.94
C ILE A 487 -14.11 -11.68 -24.49
N HIS A 488 -15.05 -12.45 -23.94
CA HIS A 488 -16.47 -12.26 -24.25
C HIS A 488 -17.02 -11.04 -23.54
N VAL A 489 -17.85 -10.26 -24.24
CA VAL A 489 -18.57 -9.15 -23.64
C VAL A 489 -19.81 -9.71 -22.95
N LEU A 490 -19.90 -9.55 -21.63
CA LEU A 490 -21.02 -10.06 -20.83
C LEU A 490 -22.25 -9.17 -20.94
N SER A 491 -22.06 -7.85 -21.05
CA SER A 491 -23.15 -6.88 -21.19
C SER A 491 -22.82 -5.83 -22.26
N GLU A 492 -23.81 -5.50 -23.09
CA GLU A 492 -23.69 -4.47 -24.13
C GLU A 492 -23.48 -3.06 -23.56
N ASN A 493 -23.80 -2.87 -22.27
CA ASN A 493 -23.63 -1.61 -21.56
C ASN A 493 -22.30 -1.52 -20.78
N ASP A 494 -21.47 -2.57 -20.84
CA ASP A 494 -20.20 -2.59 -20.10
C ASP A 494 -19.22 -1.62 -20.73
N ALA A 495 -18.63 -0.77 -19.89
CA ALA A 495 -17.54 0.09 -20.30
C ALA A 495 -16.30 -0.77 -20.60
N LEU A 496 -15.96 -0.90 -21.87
CA LEU A 496 -14.83 -1.73 -22.29
C LEU A 496 -13.50 -1.19 -21.74
N PRO A 497 -12.49 -2.08 -21.54
CA PRO A 497 -11.17 -1.65 -21.12
C PRO A 497 -10.56 -0.66 -22.11
N ALA A 498 -9.78 0.29 -21.60
CA ALA A 498 -9.33 1.42 -22.40
C ALA A 498 -8.34 1.04 -23.52
N ASN A 499 -7.69 -0.13 -23.44
CA ASN A 499 -6.81 -0.68 -24.49
C ASN A 499 -7.43 -1.93 -25.15
N ALA A 500 -8.70 -1.82 -25.53
CA ALA A 500 -9.46 -2.93 -26.11
C ALA A 500 -10.12 -2.59 -27.45
N TYR A 501 -10.21 -3.59 -28.32
CA TYR A 501 -10.72 -3.47 -29.69
C TYR A 501 -11.90 -4.43 -29.87
N GLY A 502 -13.01 -3.94 -30.42
CA GLY A 502 -14.19 -4.77 -30.65
C GLY A 502 -13.99 -5.74 -31.82
N ASN A 503 -14.41 -6.99 -31.65
CA ASN A 503 -14.61 -7.94 -32.75
C ASN A 503 -16.12 -8.19 -32.95
N PRO A 504 -16.78 -7.46 -33.85
CA PRO A 504 -18.23 -7.54 -34.05
C PRO A 504 -18.71 -8.94 -34.48
N LYS A 505 -17.84 -9.74 -35.11
CA LYS A 505 -18.20 -11.07 -35.61
C LYS A 505 -18.34 -12.11 -34.51
N ARG A 506 -17.64 -11.93 -33.38
CA ARG A 506 -17.53 -12.92 -32.30
C ARG A 506 -18.19 -12.48 -30.99
N LYS A 507 -18.81 -11.29 -30.96
CA LYS A 507 -19.30 -10.64 -29.72
C LYS A 507 -18.24 -10.65 -28.61
N SER A 508 -17.00 -10.38 -29.01
CA SER A 508 -15.83 -10.42 -28.16
C SER A 508 -15.03 -9.13 -28.32
N VAL A 509 -14.17 -8.89 -27.35
CA VAL A 509 -13.28 -7.75 -27.31
C VAL A 509 -11.87 -8.26 -27.10
N ILE A 510 -10.95 -7.73 -27.90
CA ILE A 510 -9.54 -8.08 -27.87
C ILE A 510 -8.86 -7.08 -26.94
N VAL A 511 -8.29 -7.58 -25.85
CA VAL A 511 -7.62 -6.80 -24.83
C VAL A 511 -6.12 -7.01 -24.94
N HIS A 512 -5.39 -5.91 -25.13
CA HIS A 512 -3.93 -5.92 -25.13
C HIS A 512 -3.38 -5.59 -23.74
N ASN A 513 -2.19 -6.11 -23.43
CA ASN A 513 -1.41 -5.76 -22.23
C ASN A 513 -2.18 -6.04 -20.92
N ARG A 514 -2.77 -7.23 -20.80
CA ARG A 514 -3.46 -7.64 -19.56
C ARG A 514 -2.46 -7.89 -18.43
N PHE A 515 -2.83 -7.53 -17.19
CA PHE A 515 -1.98 -7.72 -16.02
C PHE A 515 -1.82 -9.21 -15.65
N SER A 516 -2.93 -9.92 -15.42
CA SER A 516 -2.94 -11.34 -15.09
C SER A 516 -2.96 -12.23 -16.34
N ARG A 517 -2.21 -13.34 -16.32
CA ARG A 517 -2.36 -14.44 -17.28
C ARG A 517 -2.30 -15.80 -16.55
N PRO A 518 -3.31 -16.66 -16.71
CA PRO A 518 -3.32 -17.98 -16.09
C PRO A 518 -2.33 -18.92 -16.77
N PHE A 519 -1.87 -19.93 -16.05
CA PHE A 519 -0.88 -20.90 -16.52
C PHE A 519 -1.35 -21.68 -17.76
N SER A 520 -2.67 -21.83 -17.93
CA SER A 520 -3.28 -22.55 -19.04
C SER A 520 -3.23 -21.83 -20.38
N THR A 521 -2.66 -20.61 -20.48
CA THR A 521 -2.39 -19.95 -21.78
C THR A 521 -1.22 -20.57 -22.57
N GLY A 522 -0.85 -21.83 -22.26
CA GLY A 522 -0.42 -22.80 -23.29
C GLY A 522 -1.63 -23.32 -24.09
N PRO A 523 -1.48 -24.27 -25.03
CA PRO A 523 -2.59 -24.65 -25.92
C PRO A 523 -3.63 -25.52 -25.20
N GLY A 524 -4.55 -24.90 -24.47
CA GLY A 524 -5.65 -25.55 -23.76
C GLY A 524 -6.84 -24.61 -23.62
N PRO A 525 -8.07 -25.14 -23.54
CA PRO A 525 -9.27 -24.46 -24.03
C PRO A 525 -9.76 -23.41 -23.03
N GLU A 526 -10.34 -22.33 -23.55
CA GLU A 526 -11.09 -21.26 -22.86
C GLU A 526 -10.45 -19.87 -22.70
N LEU A 527 -9.49 -19.53 -23.57
CA LEU A 527 -9.44 -18.20 -24.19
C LEU A 527 -9.15 -18.45 -25.68
N TYR A 528 -10.03 -18.00 -26.58
CA TYR A 528 -9.87 -18.26 -28.01
C TYR A 528 -8.48 -17.77 -28.44
N ARG A 529 -7.68 -18.70 -29.01
CA ARG A 529 -6.41 -18.37 -29.65
C ARG A 529 -6.64 -17.24 -30.63
N TRP A 530 -5.88 -16.15 -30.46
CA TRP A 530 -5.68 -15.16 -31.50
C TRP A 530 -5.22 -15.87 -32.79
N HIS A 531 -5.99 -15.74 -33.87
CA HIS A 531 -5.57 -16.21 -35.18
C HIS A 531 -4.73 -15.12 -35.83
N SER A 532 -3.50 -15.44 -36.20
CA SER A 532 -2.49 -14.53 -36.80
C SER A 532 -2.90 -13.82 -38.09
N ASP A 533 -4.05 -14.20 -38.67
CA ASP A 533 -4.54 -13.68 -39.94
C ASP A 533 -5.41 -12.41 -39.77
N GLU A 534 -5.82 -12.07 -38.54
CA GLU A 534 -6.53 -10.83 -38.23
C GLU A 534 -5.52 -9.76 -37.80
N SER A 535 -5.40 -8.65 -38.53
CA SER A 535 -4.52 -7.53 -38.17
C SER A 535 -5.30 -6.43 -37.45
N VAL A 536 -4.65 -5.62 -36.61
CA VAL A 536 -5.26 -4.46 -35.92
C VAL A 536 -5.98 -3.52 -36.92
N ALA A 537 -5.56 -3.50 -38.19
CA ALA A 537 -6.20 -2.74 -39.27
C ALA A 537 -7.62 -3.23 -39.64
N THR A 538 -7.98 -4.46 -39.30
CA THR A 538 -9.34 -5.02 -39.49
C THR A 538 -10.25 -4.86 -38.27
N LEU A 539 -9.71 -4.37 -37.16
CA LEU A 539 -10.42 -4.15 -35.90
C LEU A 539 -10.70 -2.67 -35.72
N THR A 540 -11.89 -2.33 -35.25
CA THR A 540 -12.24 -0.94 -34.94
C THR A 540 -11.81 -0.61 -33.52
N THR A 541 -10.98 0.43 -33.39
CA THR A 541 -10.64 1.00 -32.09
C THR A 541 -11.91 1.62 -31.51
N HIS A 542 -12.38 1.15 -30.35
CA HIS A 542 -13.58 1.74 -29.74
C HIS A 542 -13.41 3.23 -29.39
N ALA A 543 -12.16 3.71 -29.32
CA ALA A 543 -11.83 5.13 -29.18
C ALA A 543 -12.22 6.00 -30.41
N GLN A 544 -12.62 5.40 -31.53
CA GLN A 544 -13.09 6.11 -32.74
C GLN A 544 -14.52 5.70 -33.15
N SER A 545 -15.41 5.44 -32.19
CA SER A 545 -16.85 5.54 -32.49
C SER A 545 -17.31 6.96 -32.18
N PRO A 546 -17.58 7.83 -33.18
CA PRO A 546 -18.35 9.04 -32.96
C PRO A 546 -19.70 8.62 -32.41
N GLY A 547 -20.24 9.43 -31.50
CA GLY A 547 -21.44 9.14 -30.74
C GLY A 547 -22.53 8.47 -31.57
N VAL A 548 -23.12 7.42 -30.98
CA VAL A 548 -24.50 7.08 -31.28
C VAL A 548 -25.31 8.31 -30.89
N GLU A 549 -25.71 9.09 -31.90
CA GLU A 549 -26.84 10.01 -31.82
C GLU A 549 -28.05 9.20 -31.35
N HIS A 550 -28.28 9.13 -30.04
CA HIS A 550 -29.61 8.89 -29.54
C HIS A 550 -30.34 10.24 -29.53
N LYS A 551 -30.97 10.54 -30.68
CA LYS A 551 -32.22 11.31 -30.66
C LYS A 551 -33.20 10.53 -29.79
N ILE A 552 -33.46 11.05 -28.59
CA ILE A 552 -34.77 11.50 -28.06
C ILE A 552 -34.54 11.94 -26.62
#